data_AF-A0A6L3ZDU2-F1
#
_entry.id   AF-A0A6L3ZDU2-F1
#
_cell.length_a   1.000
_cell.length_b   1.000
_cell.length_c   1.000
_cell.angle_alpha   90.00
_cell.angle_beta   90.00
_cell.angle_gamma   90.00
#
_symmetry.space_group_name_H-M   'P 1'
#
loop_
_entity.id
_entity.type
_entity.pdbx_description
1 polymer ?
#
loop_
_entity_poly.entity_id
_entity_poly.type
_entity_poly.pdbx_seq_one_letter_code
_entity_poly.pdbx_strand_id
1 'polypeptide(L)'
;MKYQIEDLQMKNDSQEEQFRTRAIFEDLFKMAKEGKPISAHERNYVYSCLKISLVHTEDPDTLDFLNDAKFKSYYLSYFHDITGGSKYYKPHKTEVVQISPEEARKDLAYLIREADKWYEVIQKTNHSNQLLQQCSKQCREDIQSLDDLPEIKNDLFAKGRFYYRYKKWAILLQSKHLFHIAEEILEKSGSSFVNFTLCNQDIEMNEYSIIHILNRHYSKITKQYETGKSYHNEDFYPRQLDLKIQEVFDQYSTVCNDVKSIDWITFELNEVYYSIWTGTKTKQVKGTGNVTYRRLNTFYPVTKDSELNKIKEREKIVISPTLNLYI
;
A
#
# COMPACT_ATOMS: atom_id res chain seq x y z
N MET A 1 17.23 8.35 4.75
CA MET A 1 16.82 7.53 5.91
C MET A 1 18.07 7.28 6.74
N LYS A 2 18.00 7.44 8.07
CA LYS A 2 19.13 7.31 8.99
C LYS A 2 19.29 5.87 9.52
N TYR A 3 18.17 5.20 9.78
CA TYR A 3 18.15 3.83 10.29
C TYR A 3 17.64 2.84 9.24
N GLN A 4 18.09 1.58 9.29
CA GLN A 4 17.53 0.55 8.42
C GLN A 4 16.12 0.20 8.89
N ILE A 5 15.28 -0.33 8.00
CA ILE A 5 13.87 -0.64 8.35
C ILE A 5 13.81 -1.70 9.45
N GLU A 6 14.75 -2.63 9.45
CA GLU A 6 14.90 -3.70 10.45
C GLU A 6 15.24 -3.13 11.84
N ASP A 7 15.87 -1.97 11.90
CA ASP A 7 16.13 -1.25 13.15
C ASP A 7 14.88 -0.54 13.68
N LEU A 8 13.91 -0.25 12.82
CA LEU A 8 12.67 0.43 13.19
C LEU A 8 11.56 -0.55 13.62
N GLN A 9 11.90 -1.83 13.78
CA GLN A 9 11.00 -2.85 14.32
C GLN A 9 11.28 -3.07 15.81
N MET A 10 10.22 -3.08 16.63
CA MET A 10 10.30 -3.49 18.04
C MET A 10 10.33 -5.02 18.09
N LYS A 11 11.37 -5.59 18.68
CA LYS A 11 11.63 -7.04 18.60
C LYS A 11 11.08 -7.82 19.78
N ASN A 12 11.39 -7.40 21.00
CA ASN A 12 11.03 -8.07 22.25
C ASN A 12 11.13 -7.11 23.46
N ASP A 13 10.72 -7.58 24.64
CA ASP A 13 10.69 -6.75 25.85
C ASP A 13 12.01 -6.77 26.66
N SER A 14 13.11 -7.29 26.09
CA SER A 14 14.41 -7.32 26.79
C SER A 14 14.92 -5.92 27.10
N GLN A 15 15.72 -5.76 28.17
CA GLN A 15 16.33 -4.48 28.50
C GLN A 15 17.20 -3.94 27.36
N GLU A 16 17.96 -4.81 26.70
CA GLU A 16 18.80 -4.44 25.56
C GLU A 16 17.97 -3.83 24.41
N GLU A 17 16.84 -4.45 24.10
CA GLU A 17 15.92 -3.95 23.08
C GLU A 17 15.26 -2.64 23.49
N GLN A 18 14.91 -2.48 24.77
CA GLN A 18 14.38 -1.21 25.30
C GLN A 18 15.43 -0.09 25.20
N PHE A 19 16.69 -0.35 25.53
CA PHE A 19 17.78 0.63 25.39
C PHE A 19 18.00 1.01 23.93
N ARG A 20 18.03 0.02 23.02
CA ARG A 20 18.17 0.24 21.57
C ARG A 20 17.02 1.08 21.03
N THR A 21 15.78 0.67 21.32
CA THR A 21 14.56 1.35 20.88
C THR A 21 14.54 2.80 21.34
N ARG A 22 14.88 3.04 22.61
CA ARG A 22 14.95 4.38 23.21
C ARG A 22 16.01 5.25 22.56
N ALA A 23 17.21 4.73 22.32
CA ALA A 23 18.29 5.50 21.68
C ALA A 23 17.89 5.96 20.26
N ILE A 24 17.30 5.06 19.46
CA ILE A 24 16.80 5.39 18.11
C ILE A 24 15.67 6.41 18.20
N PHE A 25 14.73 6.21 19.13
CA PHE A 25 13.61 7.12 19.33
C PHE A 25 14.07 8.54 19.69
N GLU A 26 14.92 8.69 20.72
CA GLU A 26 15.36 9.99 21.20
C GLU A 26 16.11 10.78 20.12
N ASP A 27 16.92 10.09 19.31
CA ASP A 27 17.64 10.69 18.19
C ASP A 27 16.69 11.15 17.06
N LEU A 28 15.78 10.29 16.61
CA LEU A 28 14.80 10.64 15.57
C LEU A 28 13.84 11.75 16.04
N PHE A 29 13.41 11.68 17.30
CA PHE A 29 12.51 12.66 17.89
C PHE A 29 13.16 14.03 17.97
N LYS A 30 14.42 14.09 18.41
CA LYS A 30 15.22 15.32 18.41
C LYS A 30 15.39 15.87 17.00
N MET A 31 15.75 15.03 16.02
CA MET A 31 15.87 15.45 14.62
C MET A 31 14.56 16.08 14.10
N ALA A 32 13.43 15.43 14.35
CA ALA A 32 12.13 15.92 13.91
C ALA A 32 11.74 17.25 14.57
N LYS A 33 12.00 17.41 15.88
CA LYS A 33 11.77 18.67 16.62
C LYS A 33 12.65 19.81 16.11
N GLU A 34 13.86 19.51 15.64
CA GLU A 34 14.78 20.47 15.01
C GLU A 34 14.41 20.77 13.54
N GLY A 35 13.31 20.20 13.03
CA GLY A 35 12.88 20.37 11.63
C GLY A 35 13.74 19.63 10.62
N LYS A 36 14.60 18.70 11.06
CA LYS A 36 15.39 17.86 10.17
C LYS A 36 14.48 16.80 9.55
N PRO A 37 14.66 16.48 8.25
CA PRO A 37 13.83 15.50 7.58
C PRO A 37 14.06 14.10 8.16
N ILE A 38 12.97 13.42 8.46
CA ILE A 38 12.93 11.98 8.77
C ILE A 38 11.99 11.31 7.76
N SER A 39 12.30 10.08 7.36
CA SER A 39 11.54 9.26 6.40
C SER A 39 10.15 8.88 6.90
N ALA A 40 9.28 8.36 6.01
CA ALA A 40 7.96 7.89 6.40
C ALA A 40 8.03 6.73 7.40
N HIS A 41 8.99 5.82 7.24
CA HIS A 41 9.24 4.72 8.20
C HIS A 41 9.63 5.26 9.58
N GLU A 42 10.55 6.21 9.64
CA GLU A 42 11.00 6.85 10.88
C GLU A 42 9.86 7.62 11.57
N ARG A 43 9.00 8.33 10.81
CA ARG A 43 7.81 9.00 11.35
C ARG A 43 6.83 8.00 11.99
N ASN A 44 6.56 6.88 11.33
CA ASN A 44 5.69 5.85 11.90
C ASN A 44 6.29 5.25 13.18
N TYR A 45 7.60 5.01 13.19
CA TYR A 45 8.32 4.49 14.34
C TYR A 45 8.23 5.44 15.54
N VAL A 46 8.53 6.73 15.34
CA VAL A 46 8.42 7.76 16.38
C VAL A 46 7.01 7.86 16.93
N TYR A 47 6.00 7.88 16.05
CA TYR A 47 4.59 7.93 16.47
C TYR A 47 4.19 6.71 17.31
N SER A 48 4.62 5.51 16.90
CA SER A 48 4.34 4.26 17.63
C SER A 48 5.02 4.25 19.00
N CYS A 49 6.30 4.67 19.07
CA CYS A 49 7.02 4.80 20.33
C CYS A 49 6.31 5.74 21.31
N LEU A 50 5.83 6.91 20.85
CA LEU A 50 5.09 7.85 21.70
C LEU A 50 3.77 7.27 22.21
N LYS A 51 3.05 6.48 21.39
CA LYS A 51 1.79 5.86 21.80
C LYS A 51 1.94 4.78 22.87
N ILE A 52 3.08 4.09 22.91
CA ILE A 52 3.32 3.00 23.87
C ILE A 52 4.20 3.40 25.05
N SER A 53 4.93 4.51 24.94
CA SER A 53 5.88 4.93 25.97
C SER A 53 5.20 5.19 27.30
N LEU A 54 5.82 4.70 28.38
CA LEU A 54 5.44 5.03 29.75
C LEU A 54 6.17 6.26 30.28
N VAL A 55 7.22 6.72 29.58
CA VAL A 55 8.14 7.77 30.04
C VAL A 55 7.86 9.10 29.35
N HIS A 56 7.40 9.08 28.10
CA HIS A 56 7.03 10.28 27.37
C HIS A 56 5.55 10.62 27.58
N THR A 57 5.27 11.89 27.88
CA THR A 57 3.92 12.42 28.12
C THR A 57 3.40 13.30 26.99
N GLU A 58 4.23 13.61 26.00
CA GLU A 58 3.81 14.39 24.84
C GLU A 58 2.79 13.61 24.02
N ASP A 59 1.66 14.25 23.72
CA ASP A 59 0.64 13.65 22.87
C ASP A 59 1.10 13.68 21.41
N PRO A 60 1.38 12.52 20.78
CA PRO A 60 1.82 12.46 19.39
C PRO A 60 0.81 13.07 18.41
N ASP A 61 -0.48 13.15 18.79
CA ASP A 61 -1.52 13.71 17.93
C ASP A 61 -1.47 15.23 17.81
N THR A 62 -0.64 15.89 18.63
CA THR A 62 -0.40 17.35 18.61
C THR A 62 0.84 17.74 17.78
N LEU A 63 1.62 16.76 17.31
CA LEU A 63 2.89 16.99 16.64
C LEU A 63 2.71 16.99 15.12
N ASP A 64 2.85 18.17 14.50
CA ASP A 64 2.57 18.33 13.06
C ASP A 64 3.44 17.45 12.16
N PHE A 65 4.70 17.22 12.55
CA PHE A 65 5.62 16.36 11.79
C PHE A 65 5.24 14.87 11.84
N LEU A 66 4.22 14.49 12.63
CA LEU A 66 3.68 13.13 12.70
C LEU A 66 2.28 13.01 12.07
N ASN A 67 1.79 14.03 11.36
CA ASN A 67 0.44 14.03 10.78
C ASN A 67 0.16 12.82 9.86
N ASP A 68 1.14 12.37 9.07
CA ASP A 68 0.99 11.17 8.22
C ASP A 68 0.84 9.89 9.05
N ALA A 69 1.62 9.76 10.12
CA ALA A 69 1.60 8.59 11.00
C ALA A 69 0.29 8.55 11.83
N LYS A 70 -0.14 9.72 12.32
CA LYS A 70 -1.45 9.92 12.94
C LYS A 70 -2.59 9.49 12.01
N PHE A 71 -2.57 9.99 10.78
CA PHE A 71 -3.55 9.61 9.76
C PHE A 71 -3.61 8.09 9.58
N LYS A 72 -2.46 7.42 9.39
CA LYS A 72 -2.40 5.96 9.22
C LYS A 72 -2.97 5.22 10.42
N SER A 73 -2.59 5.60 11.64
CA SER A 73 -3.06 4.96 12.87
C SER A 73 -4.59 5.04 12.98
N TYR A 74 -5.15 6.23 12.71
CA TYR A 74 -6.59 6.45 12.76
C TYR A 74 -7.27 5.67 11.64
N TYR A 75 -6.78 5.79 10.40
CA TYR A 75 -7.31 5.06 9.27
C TYR A 75 -7.41 3.56 9.55
N LEU A 76 -6.33 2.92 10.01
CA LEU A 76 -6.29 1.50 10.33
C LEU A 76 -7.24 1.09 11.46
N SER A 77 -7.61 2.01 12.34
CA SER A 77 -8.60 1.75 13.41
C SER A 77 -10.05 1.76 12.90
N TYR A 78 -10.34 2.50 11.81
CA TYR A 78 -11.70 2.79 11.35
C TYR A 78 -12.02 2.35 9.92
N PHE A 79 -11.04 1.88 9.12
CA PHE A 79 -11.24 1.63 7.68
C PHE A 79 -12.32 0.60 7.35
N HIS A 80 -12.62 -0.32 8.28
CA HIS A 80 -13.71 -1.29 8.15
C HIS A 80 -15.10 -0.66 8.24
N ASP A 81 -15.23 0.45 8.98
CA ASP A 81 -16.47 1.20 9.14
C ASP A 81 -16.21 2.65 9.52
N ILE A 82 -16.35 3.55 8.56
CA ILE A 82 -16.22 5.00 8.78
C ILE A 82 -17.55 5.69 9.11
N THR A 83 -18.64 4.93 9.31
CA THR A 83 -19.96 5.48 9.64
C THR A 83 -20.13 5.80 11.13
N GLY A 84 -19.33 5.17 11.99
CA GLY A 84 -19.45 5.29 13.45
C GLY A 84 -20.41 4.28 14.09
N GLY A 85 -20.93 3.32 13.33
CA GLY A 85 -21.90 2.34 13.82
C GLY A 85 -21.29 1.12 14.50
N SER A 86 -20.00 0.85 14.26
CA SER A 86 -19.32 -0.35 14.76
C SER A 86 -18.69 -0.17 16.14
N LYS A 87 -18.26 -1.30 16.73
CA LYS A 87 -17.33 -1.29 17.86
C LYS A 87 -15.91 -1.18 17.31
N TYR A 88 -15.15 -0.23 17.84
CA TYR A 88 -13.79 0.02 17.42
C TYR A 88 -12.81 -0.33 18.53
N TYR A 89 -11.61 -0.72 18.15
CA TYR A 89 -10.55 -1.15 19.05
C TYR A 89 -9.25 -0.50 18.64
N LYS A 90 -8.47 -0.05 19.62
CA LYS A 90 -7.14 0.55 19.42
C LYS A 90 -6.13 -0.04 20.38
N PRO A 91 -4.85 -0.09 20.00
CA PRO A 91 -3.79 -0.32 20.96
C PRO A 91 -3.71 0.89 21.91
N HIS A 92 -3.73 0.61 23.21
CA HIS A 92 -3.48 1.55 24.27
C HIS A 92 -2.42 0.96 25.20
N LYS A 93 -1.19 1.50 25.09
CA LYS A 93 0.00 0.94 25.76
C LYS A 93 0.18 -0.54 25.41
N THR A 94 0.00 -1.45 26.37
CA THR A 94 0.21 -2.90 26.23
C THR A 94 -1.07 -3.67 25.94
N GLU A 95 -2.23 -3.00 25.84
CA GLU A 95 -3.53 -3.66 25.68
C GLU A 95 -4.29 -3.15 24.46
N VAL A 96 -5.22 -3.94 23.96
CA VAL A 96 -6.19 -3.50 22.95
C VAL A 96 -7.50 -3.19 23.66
N VAL A 97 -7.91 -1.92 23.62
CA VAL A 97 -9.09 -1.43 24.33
C VAL A 97 -10.20 -1.04 23.36
N GLN A 98 -11.45 -1.24 23.78
CA GLN A 98 -12.60 -0.74 23.04
C GLN A 98 -12.66 0.78 23.17
N ILE A 99 -12.81 1.46 22.04
CA ILE A 99 -12.86 2.92 21.97
C ILE A 99 -14.23 3.41 22.43
N SER A 100 -14.24 4.49 23.21
CA SER A 100 -15.49 5.13 23.62
C SER A 100 -16.22 5.77 22.42
N PRO A 101 -17.57 5.87 22.43
CA PRO A 101 -18.30 6.54 21.35
C PRO A 101 -17.89 8.01 21.12
N GLU A 102 -17.43 8.71 22.17
CA GLU A 102 -16.98 10.09 22.05
C GLU A 102 -15.64 10.19 21.31
N GLU A 103 -14.68 9.33 21.66
CA GLU A 103 -13.39 9.26 20.96
C GLU A 103 -13.59 8.85 19.50
N ALA A 104 -14.40 7.83 19.24
CA ALA A 104 -14.73 7.40 17.87
C ALA A 104 -15.30 8.55 17.03
N ARG A 105 -16.19 9.36 17.60
CA ARG A 105 -16.74 10.54 16.92
C ARG A 105 -15.66 11.58 16.59
N LYS A 106 -14.73 11.84 17.52
CA LYS A 106 -13.63 12.81 17.30
C LYS A 106 -12.69 12.34 16.20
N ASP A 107 -12.34 11.06 16.19
CA ASP A 107 -11.43 10.48 15.21
C ASP A 107 -12.05 10.40 13.82
N LEU A 108 -13.32 9.97 13.72
CA LEU A 108 -14.05 9.93 12.46
C LEU A 108 -14.21 11.35 11.89
N ALA A 109 -14.48 12.35 12.74
CA ALA A 109 -14.50 13.74 12.32
C ALA A 109 -13.13 14.21 11.80
N TYR A 110 -12.03 13.76 12.40
CA TYR A 110 -10.68 14.00 11.87
C TYR A 110 -10.48 13.34 10.50
N LEU A 111 -10.84 12.06 10.34
CA LEU A 111 -10.71 11.35 9.07
C LEU A 111 -11.54 12.00 7.96
N ILE A 112 -12.77 12.42 8.24
CA ILE A 112 -13.60 13.15 7.26
C ILE A 112 -12.90 14.43 6.79
N ARG A 113 -12.34 15.23 7.73
CA ARG A 113 -11.56 16.42 7.35
C ARG A 113 -10.34 16.09 6.51
N GLU A 114 -9.64 15.01 6.84
CA GLU A 114 -8.50 14.55 6.05
C GLU A 114 -8.91 14.07 4.65
N ALA A 115 -10.06 13.43 4.51
CA ALA A 115 -10.62 13.04 3.23
C ALA A 115 -10.97 14.27 2.36
N ASP A 116 -11.57 15.30 2.96
CA ASP A 116 -11.93 16.54 2.25
C ASP A 116 -10.68 17.30 1.78
N LYS A 117 -9.67 17.47 2.65
CA LYS A 117 -8.37 18.04 2.26
C LYS A 117 -7.70 17.23 1.16
N TRP A 118 -7.73 15.91 1.28
CA TRP A 118 -7.13 15.02 0.30
C TRP A 118 -7.84 15.11 -1.05
N TYR A 119 -9.17 15.26 -1.05
CA TYR A 119 -9.92 15.45 -2.28
C TYR A 119 -9.46 16.68 -3.06
N GLU A 120 -9.14 17.80 -2.39
CA GLU A 120 -8.57 18.98 -3.06
C GLU A 120 -7.22 18.69 -3.74
N VAL A 121 -6.40 17.84 -3.12
CA VAL A 121 -5.15 17.36 -3.72
C VAL A 121 -5.45 16.50 -4.93
N ILE A 122 -6.34 15.50 -4.79
CA ILE A 122 -6.72 14.54 -5.83
C ILE A 122 -7.36 15.22 -7.05
N GLN A 123 -8.01 16.37 -6.89
CA GLN A 123 -8.59 17.10 -8.03
C GLN A 123 -7.54 17.71 -8.96
N LYS A 124 -6.31 17.94 -8.51
CA LYS A 124 -5.24 18.45 -9.37
C LYS A 124 -4.80 17.36 -10.36
N THR A 125 -4.61 17.74 -11.63
CA THR A 125 -4.33 16.78 -12.72
C THR A 125 -2.88 16.81 -13.21
N ASN A 126 -2.06 17.71 -12.66
CA ASN A 126 -0.71 18.03 -13.10
C ASN A 126 0.29 18.06 -11.94
N HIS A 127 0.33 17.01 -11.13
CA HIS A 127 1.29 16.89 -10.04
C HIS A 127 2.71 16.69 -10.58
N SER A 128 3.69 17.37 -9.98
CA SER A 128 5.12 17.15 -10.25
C SER A 128 5.61 15.81 -9.69
N ASN A 129 5.09 15.42 -8.53
CA ASN A 129 5.35 14.11 -7.92
C ASN A 129 4.57 13.02 -8.69
N GLN A 130 5.30 12.09 -9.32
CA GLN A 130 4.71 11.03 -10.13
C GLN A 130 3.86 10.05 -9.31
N LEU A 131 4.28 9.73 -8.09
CA LEU A 131 3.49 8.89 -7.19
C LEU A 131 2.13 9.51 -6.90
N LEU A 132 2.13 10.80 -6.55
CA LEU A 132 0.90 11.55 -6.31
C LEU A 132 0.05 11.66 -7.58
N GLN A 133 0.67 11.83 -8.75
CA GLN A 133 -0.03 11.85 -10.03
C GLN A 133 -0.77 10.54 -10.30
N GLN A 134 -0.11 9.39 -10.12
CA GLN A 134 -0.71 8.08 -10.35
C GLN A 134 -1.80 7.77 -9.32
N CYS A 135 -1.56 8.08 -8.04
CA CYS A 135 -2.56 7.94 -6.97
C CYS A 135 -3.80 8.78 -7.25
N SER A 136 -3.62 10.05 -7.65
CA SER A 136 -4.71 10.97 -7.93
C SER A 136 -5.53 10.52 -9.14
N LYS A 137 -4.86 10.07 -10.21
CA LYS A 137 -5.54 9.50 -11.37
C LYS A 137 -6.41 8.31 -10.97
N GLN A 138 -5.83 7.35 -10.26
CA GLN A 138 -6.54 6.13 -9.89
C GLN A 138 -7.71 6.39 -8.93
N CYS A 139 -7.56 7.31 -7.98
CA CYS A 139 -8.64 7.71 -7.07
C CYS A 139 -9.80 8.38 -7.82
N ARG A 140 -9.50 9.25 -8.80
CA ARG A 140 -10.54 9.85 -9.65
C ARG A 140 -11.32 8.80 -10.45
N GLU A 141 -10.64 7.78 -10.97
CA GLU A 141 -11.30 6.65 -11.65
C GLU A 141 -12.21 5.85 -10.71
N ASP A 142 -11.81 5.64 -9.46
CA ASP A 142 -12.64 4.97 -8.46
C ASP A 142 -13.87 5.81 -8.08
N ILE A 143 -13.72 7.13 -7.94
CA ILE A 143 -14.86 8.06 -7.71
C ILE A 143 -15.79 8.08 -8.93
N GLN A 144 -15.25 8.07 -10.14
CA GLN A 144 -16.05 7.98 -11.36
C GLN A 144 -16.83 6.66 -11.41
N SER A 145 -16.20 5.55 -11.01
CA SER A 145 -16.87 4.24 -10.93
C SER A 145 -18.01 4.24 -9.89
N LEU A 146 -17.85 4.95 -8.77
CA LEU A 146 -18.92 5.19 -7.80
C LEU A 146 -20.06 6.04 -8.41
N ASP A 147 -19.72 7.06 -9.18
CA ASP A 147 -20.68 7.93 -9.86
C ASP A 147 -21.48 7.19 -10.94
N ASP A 148 -20.89 6.17 -11.56
CA ASP A 148 -21.52 5.36 -12.62
C ASP A 148 -22.44 4.24 -12.10
N LEU A 149 -22.50 4.01 -10.78
CA LEU A 149 -23.42 3.04 -10.19
C LEU A 149 -24.89 3.41 -10.51
N PRO A 150 -25.75 2.46 -10.92
CA PRO A 150 -27.14 2.76 -11.28
C PRO A 150 -27.93 3.52 -10.21
N GLU A 151 -27.72 3.20 -8.93
CA GLU A 151 -28.39 3.85 -7.80
C GLU A 151 -27.91 5.30 -7.55
N ILE A 152 -26.74 5.67 -8.07
CA ILE A 152 -26.19 7.02 -7.99
C ILE A 152 -26.53 7.81 -9.25
N LYS A 153 -26.35 7.20 -10.42
CA LYS A 153 -26.52 7.83 -11.73
C LYS A 153 -27.96 8.20 -12.03
N ASN A 154 -28.93 7.37 -11.62
CA ASN A 154 -30.34 7.55 -11.97
C ASN A 154 -31.11 8.44 -10.99
N ASP A 155 -30.45 8.99 -9.96
CA ASP A 155 -31.10 9.74 -8.89
C ASP A 155 -30.40 11.09 -8.66
N LEU A 156 -31.11 12.17 -9.00
CA LEU A 156 -30.61 13.56 -8.93
C LEU A 156 -30.14 13.97 -7.52
N PHE A 157 -30.61 13.30 -6.46
CA PHE A 157 -30.26 13.62 -5.08
C PHE A 157 -29.28 12.61 -4.46
N ALA A 158 -28.92 11.53 -5.16
CA ALA A 158 -28.10 10.46 -4.59
C ALA A 158 -26.75 10.95 -4.07
N LYS A 159 -26.10 11.90 -4.76
CA LYS A 159 -24.81 12.46 -4.31
C LYS A 159 -24.90 13.27 -3.00
N GLY A 160 -26.08 13.79 -2.66
CA GLY A 160 -26.32 14.47 -1.39
C GLY A 160 -26.54 13.51 -0.22
N ARG A 161 -26.83 12.24 -0.49
CA ARG A 161 -27.11 11.24 0.55
C ARG A 161 -25.86 10.87 1.30
N PHE A 162 -26.04 10.57 2.59
CA PHE A 162 -24.98 10.03 3.43
C PHE A 162 -24.32 8.79 2.80
N TYR A 163 -25.11 7.93 2.15
CA TYR A 163 -24.63 6.73 1.47
C TYR A 163 -23.50 7.02 0.46
N TYR A 164 -23.73 7.98 -0.43
CA TYR A 164 -22.73 8.38 -1.41
C TYR A 164 -21.51 9.02 -0.74
N ARG A 165 -21.76 9.93 0.22
CA ARG A 165 -20.70 10.68 0.91
C ARG A 165 -19.74 9.75 1.64
N TYR A 166 -20.25 8.76 2.38
CA TYR A 166 -19.38 7.82 3.08
C TYR A 166 -18.60 6.96 2.09
N LYS A 167 -19.21 6.46 1.00
CA LYS A 167 -18.45 5.69 -0.02
C LYS A 167 -17.32 6.53 -0.62
N LYS A 168 -17.60 7.80 -0.93
CA LYS A 168 -16.58 8.73 -1.43
C LYS A 168 -15.47 8.96 -0.41
N TRP A 169 -15.79 9.17 0.86
CA TRP A 169 -14.79 9.30 1.92
C TRP A 169 -13.94 8.04 2.08
N ALA A 170 -14.54 6.85 2.00
CA ALA A 170 -13.80 5.59 2.05
C ALA A 170 -12.78 5.48 0.91
N ILE A 171 -13.18 5.82 -0.33
CA ILE A 171 -12.27 5.85 -1.49
C ILE A 171 -11.11 6.84 -1.27
N LEU A 172 -11.42 8.04 -0.77
CA LEU A 172 -10.42 9.08 -0.52
C LEU A 172 -9.41 8.66 0.55
N LEU A 173 -9.90 8.20 1.70
CA LEU A 173 -9.07 7.73 2.81
C LEU A 173 -8.19 6.55 2.38
N GLN A 174 -8.76 5.56 1.69
CA GLN A 174 -8.00 4.44 1.14
C GLN A 174 -6.90 4.94 0.20
N SER A 175 -7.21 5.84 -0.74
CA SER A 175 -6.20 6.34 -1.68
C SER A 175 -5.04 7.07 -0.97
N LYS A 176 -5.33 7.85 0.07
CA LYS A 176 -4.29 8.51 0.89
C LYS A 176 -3.44 7.48 1.64
N HIS A 177 -4.06 6.44 2.18
CA HIS A 177 -3.33 5.35 2.82
C HIS A 177 -2.41 4.61 1.85
N LEU A 178 -2.90 4.31 0.64
CA LEU A 178 -2.10 3.66 -0.40
C LEU A 178 -0.94 4.53 -0.89
N PHE A 179 -1.16 5.85 -1.02
CA PHE A 179 -0.09 6.79 -1.32
C PHE A 179 1.06 6.66 -0.31
N HIS A 180 0.74 6.66 0.98
CA HIS A 180 1.78 6.53 2.00
C HIS A 180 2.45 5.15 2.07
N ILE A 181 1.72 4.06 1.77
CA ILE A 181 2.35 2.73 1.63
C ILE A 181 3.32 2.74 0.44
N ALA A 182 2.92 3.34 -0.68
CA ALA A 182 3.77 3.40 -1.86
C ALA A 182 5.01 4.27 -1.63
N GLU A 183 4.90 5.38 -0.89
CA GLU A 183 6.05 6.17 -0.45
C GLU A 183 7.05 5.32 0.33
N GLU A 184 6.57 4.52 1.28
CA GLU A 184 7.43 3.65 2.10
C GLU A 184 8.16 2.59 1.28
N ILE A 185 7.51 2.02 0.25
CA ILE A 185 8.13 1.05 -0.66
C ILE A 185 9.24 1.72 -1.48
N LEU A 186 8.98 2.92 -2.01
CA LEU A 186 9.96 3.65 -2.82
C LEU A 186 11.12 4.18 -1.98
N GLU A 187 10.86 4.72 -0.78
CA GLU A 187 11.88 5.16 0.16
C GLU A 187 12.86 4.03 0.51
N LYS A 188 12.34 2.81 0.72
CA LYS A 188 13.16 1.62 0.96
C LYS A 188 14.09 1.30 -0.21
N SER A 189 13.60 1.44 -1.44
CA SER A 189 14.41 1.16 -2.63
C SER A 189 15.49 2.21 -2.90
N GLY A 190 15.42 3.38 -2.26
CA GLY A 190 16.31 4.51 -2.53
C GLY A 190 16.16 5.10 -3.94
N SER A 191 15.13 4.71 -4.68
CA SER A 191 14.89 5.06 -6.09
C SER A 191 13.42 5.39 -6.33
N SER A 192 13.13 6.04 -7.46
CA SER A 192 11.76 6.26 -7.97
C SER A 192 11.09 4.98 -8.50
N PHE A 193 11.85 3.89 -8.62
CA PHE A 193 11.37 2.59 -9.08
C PHE A 193 12.22 1.47 -8.48
N VAL A 194 11.63 0.28 -8.36
CA VAL A 194 12.33 -0.96 -8.01
C VAL A 194 12.69 -1.68 -9.31
N ASN A 195 13.95 -2.08 -9.45
CA ASN A 195 14.39 -2.91 -10.56
C ASN A 195 14.47 -4.36 -10.13
N PHE A 196 13.91 -5.23 -10.95
CA PHE A 196 14.12 -6.66 -10.86
C PHE A 196 14.83 -7.15 -12.11
N THR A 197 15.62 -8.20 -11.99
CA THR A 197 16.20 -8.89 -13.14
C THR A 197 15.53 -10.25 -13.27
N LEU A 198 15.01 -10.56 -14.46
CA LEU A 198 14.41 -11.86 -14.78
C LEU A 198 14.86 -12.29 -16.17
N CYS A 199 15.49 -13.46 -16.28
CA CYS A 199 15.98 -13.99 -17.56
C CYS A 199 16.84 -12.98 -18.34
N ASN A 200 17.76 -12.31 -17.63
CA ASN A 200 18.63 -11.26 -18.16
C ASN A 200 17.90 -10.03 -18.73
N GLN A 201 16.64 -9.82 -18.36
CA GLN A 201 15.88 -8.62 -18.68
C GLN A 201 15.58 -7.84 -17.40
N ASP A 202 15.80 -6.54 -17.45
CA ASP A 202 15.41 -5.63 -16.37
C ASP A 202 13.92 -5.30 -16.46
N ILE A 203 13.24 -5.42 -15.33
CA ILE A 203 11.83 -5.12 -15.16
C ILE A 203 11.71 -4.02 -14.11
N GLU A 204 11.14 -2.89 -14.51
CA GLU A 204 10.89 -1.76 -13.62
C GLU A 204 9.50 -1.86 -12.98
N MET A 205 9.44 -1.78 -11.66
CA MET A 205 8.22 -1.50 -10.90
C MET A 205 8.26 -0.05 -10.43
N ASN A 206 7.55 0.81 -11.15
CA ASN A 206 7.50 2.24 -10.90
C ASN A 206 6.23 2.64 -10.14
N GLU A 207 6.00 3.94 -9.99
CA GLU A 207 4.89 4.48 -9.22
C GLU A 207 3.53 4.02 -9.76
N TYR A 208 3.40 3.88 -11.08
CA TYR A 208 2.19 3.32 -11.70
C TYR A 208 1.95 1.89 -11.22
N SER A 209 2.99 1.05 -11.29
CA SER A 209 2.90 -0.37 -10.93
C SER A 209 2.45 -0.54 -9.48
N ILE A 210 3.11 0.19 -8.56
CA ILE A 210 2.84 0.12 -7.12
C ILE A 210 1.41 0.56 -6.82
N ILE A 211 1.00 1.75 -7.26
CA ILE A 211 -0.36 2.26 -7.01
C ILE A 211 -1.41 1.35 -7.63
N HIS A 212 -1.19 0.87 -8.86
CA HIS A 212 -2.14 0.01 -9.54
C HIS A 212 -2.35 -1.30 -8.78
N ILE A 213 -1.27 -1.97 -8.36
CA ILE A 213 -1.34 -3.24 -7.65
C ILE A 213 -1.97 -3.05 -6.27
N LEU A 214 -1.51 -2.07 -5.51
CA LEU A 214 -2.05 -1.73 -4.18
C LEU A 214 -3.55 -1.41 -4.25
N ASN A 215 -3.97 -0.60 -5.21
CA ASN A 215 -5.37 -0.20 -5.31
C ASN A 215 -6.29 -1.29 -5.87
N ARG A 216 -5.80 -2.10 -6.80
CA ARG A 216 -6.64 -3.09 -7.50
C ARG A 216 -6.72 -4.43 -6.77
N HIS A 217 -5.65 -4.82 -6.07
CA HIS A 217 -5.51 -6.17 -5.51
C HIS A 217 -5.38 -6.20 -3.98
N TYR A 218 -5.21 -5.06 -3.30
CA TYR A 218 -5.18 -4.99 -1.83
C TYR A 218 -6.33 -4.20 -1.19
N SER A 219 -7.21 -3.59 -1.98
CA SER A 219 -8.27 -2.70 -1.47
C SER A 219 -9.65 -3.39 -1.38
N LYS A 220 -9.70 -4.72 -1.19
CA LYS A 220 -10.96 -5.49 -1.14
C LYS A 220 -11.95 -4.93 -0.13
N ILE A 221 -11.45 -4.69 1.09
CA ILE A 221 -12.25 -4.31 2.25
C ILE A 221 -12.97 -2.97 2.00
N THR A 222 -12.34 -2.07 1.26
CA THR A 222 -12.87 -0.73 0.96
C THR A 222 -13.60 -0.65 -0.39
N LYS A 223 -13.50 -1.69 -1.24
CA LYS A 223 -14.14 -1.78 -2.56
C LYS A 223 -15.23 -2.85 -2.64
N GLN A 224 -16.07 -2.95 -1.61
CA GLN A 224 -17.15 -3.96 -1.52
C GLN A 224 -18.18 -3.88 -2.66
N TYR A 225 -18.22 -2.77 -3.42
CA TYR A 225 -19.10 -2.58 -4.57
C TYR A 225 -18.51 -3.11 -5.89
N GLU A 226 -17.23 -3.49 -5.95
CA GLU A 226 -16.61 -4.03 -7.15
C GLU A 226 -16.70 -5.56 -7.17
N THR A 227 -17.61 -6.12 -7.97
CA THR A 227 -17.73 -7.57 -8.16
C THR A 227 -16.79 -8.07 -9.28
N GLY A 228 -16.10 -9.20 -9.07
CA GLY A 228 -15.33 -9.90 -10.11
C GLY A 228 -13.84 -9.55 -10.21
N LYS A 229 -13.28 -8.88 -9.20
CA LYS A 229 -11.82 -8.67 -9.05
C LYS A 229 -11.22 -9.67 -8.06
N SER A 230 -9.94 -9.98 -8.24
CA SER A 230 -9.16 -10.81 -7.33
C SER A 230 -8.27 -9.97 -6.43
N TYR A 231 -8.06 -10.45 -5.20
CA TYR A 231 -7.37 -9.74 -4.15
C TYR A 231 -6.37 -10.66 -3.47
N HIS A 232 -5.19 -10.13 -3.15
CA HIS A 232 -4.16 -10.85 -2.42
C HIS A 232 -4.66 -11.28 -1.03
N ASN A 233 -4.19 -12.45 -0.60
CA ASN A 233 -4.43 -13.01 0.72
C ASN A 233 -3.32 -12.58 1.70
N GLU A 234 -3.26 -13.21 2.88
CA GLU A 234 -2.29 -12.90 3.94
C GLU A 234 -0.82 -13.18 3.55
N ASP A 235 -0.54 -13.92 2.46
CA ASP A 235 0.82 -14.29 2.06
C ASP A 235 1.64 -13.11 1.51
N PHE A 236 0.97 -12.05 1.05
CA PHE A 236 1.64 -10.86 0.51
C PHE A 236 1.26 -9.62 1.30
N TYR A 237 2.19 -9.10 2.10
CA TYR A 237 1.99 -7.82 2.76
C TYR A 237 2.26 -6.66 1.79
N PRO A 238 1.38 -5.64 1.69
CA PRO A 238 1.56 -4.49 0.82
C PRO A 238 2.96 -3.85 0.89
N ARG A 239 3.52 -3.72 2.09
CA ARG A 239 4.85 -3.11 2.37
C ARG A 239 6.05 -3.97 1.94
N GLN A 240 5.82 -5.24 1.61
CA GLN A 240 6.84 -6.20 1.21
C GLN A 240 6.64 -6.70 -0.23
N LEU A 241 5.80 -6.00 -0.99
CA LEU A 241 5.45 -6.34 -2.38
C LEU A 241 6.71 -6.52 -3.26
N ASP A 242 7.67 -5.60 -3.12
CA ASP A 242 8.97 -5.62 -3.78
C ASP A 242 9.76 -6.90 -3.45
N LEU A 243 9.89 -7.23 -2.17
CA LEU A 243 10.67 -8.40 -1.72
C LEU A 243 10.08 -9.70 -2.23
N LYS A 244 8.75 -9.81 -2.20
CA LYS A 244 8.07 -11.03 -2.62
C LYS A 244 8.10 -11.24 -4.12
N ILE A 245 8.04 -10.16 -4.91
CA ILE A 245 8.24 -10.25 -6.35
C ILE A 245 9.70 -10.65 -6.67
N GLN A 246 10.67 -10.06 -5.96
CA GLN A 246 12.09 -10.43 -6.12
C GLN A 246 12.31 -11.91 -5.80
N GLU A 247 11.78 -12.40 -4.68
CA GLU A 247 11.87 -13.81 -4.28
C GLU A 247 11.33 -14.74 -5.38
N VAL A 248 10.17 -14.42 -5.96
CA VAL A 248 9.60 -15.19 -7.07
C VAL A 248 10.48 -15.13 -8.31
N PHE A 249 11.01 -13.96 -8.68
CA PHE A 249 11.85 -13.79 -9.87
C PHE A 249 13.20 -14.49 -9.74
N ASP A 250 13.79 -14.51 -8.55
CA ASP A 250 15.03 -15.25 -8.28
C ASP A 250 14.83 -16.75 -8.49
N GLN A 251 13.70 -17.29 -8.01
CA GLN A 251 13.33 -18.69 -8.24
C GLN A 251 13.05 -18.98 -9.72
N TYR A 252 12.29 -18.09 -10.38
CA TYR A 252 11.99 -18.21 -11.81
C TYR A 252 13.24 -18.12 -12.68
N SER A 253 14.27 -17.42 -12.23
CA SER A 253 15.53 -17.29 -12.96
C SER A 253 16.26 -18.60 -13.18
N THR A 254 15.99 -19.62 -12.36
CA THR A 254 16.57 -20.97 -12.48
C THR A 254 16.07 -21.75 -13.70
N VAL A 255 14.91 -21.38 -14.26
CA VAL A 255 14.28 -22.05 -15.39
C VAL A 255 14.23 -21.19 -16.65
N CYS A 256 14.98 -20.08 -16.69
CA CYS A 256 14.91 -19.10 -17.77
C CYS A 256 15.18 -19.64 -19.18
N ASN A 257 15.94 -20.73 -19.31
CA ASN A 257 16.21 -21.33 -20.61
C ASN A 257 14.95 -21.90 -21.28
N ASP A 258 13.94 -22.24 -20.48
CA ASP A 258 12.68 -22.85 -20.94
C ASP A 258 11.57 -21.81 -21.13
N VAL A 259 11.84 -20.54 -20.77
CA VAL A 259 10.85 -19.46 -20.75
C VAL A 259 10.76 -18.78 -22.12
N LYS A 260 9.61 -18.95 -22.79
CA LYS A 260 9.36 -18.31 -24.10
C LYS A 260 9.07 -16.82 -24.01
N SER A 261 8.46 -16.37 -22.91
CA SER A 261 8.12 -14.97 -22.68
C SER A 261 8.01 -14.67 -21.19
N ILE A 262 8.40 -13.45 -20.82
CA ILE A 262 8.21 -12.90 -19.46
C ILE A 262 7.07 -11.87 -19.41
N ASP A 263 6.27 -11.75 -20.48
CA ASP A 263 5.08 -10.88 -20.51
C ASP A 263 4.01 -11.36 -19.52
N TRP A 264 3.87 -12.67 -19.33
CA TRP A 264 2.91 -13.28 -18.42
C TRP A 264 3.51 -14.47 -17.68
N ILE A 265 3.93 -14.18 -16.45
CA ILE A 265 4.58 -15.11 -15.53
C ILE A 265 3.50 -15.68 -14.61
N THR A 266 3.40 -17.00 -14.54
CA THR A 266 2.41 -17.71 -13.74
C THR A 266 3.09 -18.67 -12.79
N PHE A 267 2.65 -18.65 -11.53
CA PHE A 267 3.20 -19.50 -10.47
C PHE A 267 2.12 -19.84 -9.47
N GLU A 268 2.34 -20.90 -8.70
CA GLU A 268 1.52 -21.32 -7.57
C GLU A 268 2.39 -21.21 -6.32
N LEU A 269 1.93 -20.46 -5.33
CA LEU A 269 2.58 -20.31 -4.03
C LEU A 269 1.57 -20.68 -2.95
N ASN A 270 1.90 -21.64 -2.08
CA ASN A 270 1.02 -22.13 -1.01
C ASN A 270 -0.39 -22.47 -1.51
N GLU A 271 -0.48 -23.24 -2.61
CA GLU A 271 -1.74 -23.67 -3.26
C GLU A 271 -2.57 -22.53 -3.89
N VAL A 272 -2.05 -21.29 -3.91
CA VAL A 272 -2.69 -20.15 -4.56
C VAL A 272 -1.97 -19.84 -5.87
N TYR A 273 -2.74 -19.76 -6.96
CA TYR A 273 -2.23 -19.38 -8.27
C TYR A 273 -2.09 -17.86 -8.37
N TYR A 274 -0.99 -17.42 -8.95
CA TYR A 274 -0.65 -16.02 -9.13
C TYR A 274 -0.25 -15.74 -10.58
N SER A 275 -0.45 -14.49 -10.98
CA SER A 275 -0.02 -13.97 -12.28
C SER A 275 0.69 -12.62 -12.13
N ILE A 276 1.87 -12.51 -12.72
CA ILE A 276 2.58 -11.26 -12.94
C ILE A 276 2.55 -10.94 -14.42
N TRP A 277 2.08 -9.74 -14.75
CA TRP A 277 2.07 -9.24 -16.11
C TRP A 277 3.11 -8.15 -16.24
N THR A 278 4.01 -8.31 -17.20
CA THR A 278 4.98 -7.29 -17.57
C THR A 278 4.73 -6.82 -19.00
N GLY A 279 5.33 -5.72 -19.41
CA GLY A 279 5.25 -5.32 -20.81
C GLY A 279 6.12 -4.14 -21.14
N THR A 280 6.44 -4.02 -22.42
CA THR A 280 7.29 -2.98 -22.96
C THR A 280 6.59 -1.62 -22.95
N LYS A 281 7.31 -0.60 -22.47
CA LYS A 281 6.89 0.80 -22.40
C LYS A 281 8.03 1.70 -22.88
N THR A 282 7.70 2.96 -23.14
CA THR A 282 8.67 3.99 -23.53
C THR A 282 8.61 5.11 -22.51
N LYS A 283 9.77 5.59 -22.07
CA LYS A 283 9.93 6.79 -21.23
C LYS A 283 10.92 7.75 -21.87
N GLN A 284 10.75 9.03 -21.62
CA GLN A 284 11.68 10.05 -22.08
C GLN A 284 12.77 10.25 -21.02
N VAL A 285 14.03 10.05 -21.41
CA VAL A 285 15.21 10.25 -20.56
C VAL A 285 15.97 11.47 -21.06
N LYS A 286 16.26 12.41 -20.15
CA LYS A 286 16.97 13.65 -20.49
C LYS A 286 18.35 13.31 -21.06
N GLY A 287 18.64 13.83 -22.26
CA GLY A 287 19.91 13.57 -22.96
C GLY A 287 19.93 12.32 -23.85
N THR A 288 19.00 11.38 -23.66
CA THR A 288 18.91 10.14 -24.46
C THR A 288 17.70 10.11 -25.39
N GLY A 289 16.62 10.82 -25.04
CA GLY A 289 15.36 10.79 -25.79
C GLY A 289 14.46 9.66 -25.31
N ASN A 290 13.72 9.03 -26.23
CA ASN A 290 12.78 7.95 -25.91
C ASN A 290 13.53 6.63 -25.71
N VAL A 291 13.45 6.08 -24.50
CA VAL A 291 14.06 4.81 -24.11
C VAL A 291 12.97 3.79 -23.86
N THR A 292 13.12 2.62 -24.46
CA THR A 292 12.25 1.47 -24.23
C THR A 292 12.69 0.73 -22.98
N TYR A 293 11.74 0.39 -22.12
CA TYR A 293 11.97 -0.38 -20.90
C TYR A 293 10.81 -1.37 -20.67
N ARG A 294 11.05 -2.43 -19.90
CA ARG A 294 9.99 -3.37 -19.51
C ARG A 294 9.47 -2.99 -18.14
N ARG A 295 8.15 -2.86 -18.01
CA ARG A 295 7.47 -2.45 -16.79
C ARG A 295 6.63 -3.58 -16.22
N LEU A 296 6.64 -3.77 -14.91
CA LEU A 296 5.67 -4.60 -14.21
C LEU A 296 4.29 -3.90 -14.26
N ASN A 297 3.31 -4.48 -14.94
CA ASN A 297 2.00 -3.85 -15.15
C ASN A 297 1.01 -4.17 -14.02
N THR A 298 0.95 -5.43 -13.60
CA THR A 298 0.10 -5.88 -12.50
C THR A 298 0.59 -7.20 -11.91
N PHE A 299 0.17 -7.49 -10.69
CA PHE A 299 0.43 -8.71 -9.95
C PHE A 299 -0.79 -9.06 -9.11
N TYR A 300 -1.36 -10.25 -9.31
CA TYR A 300 -2.62 -10.64 -8.68
C TYR A 300 -2.77 -12.16 -8.51
N PRO A 301 -3.57 -12.61 -7.52
CA PRO A 301 -3.97 -14.01 -7.43
C PRO A 301 -5.03 -14.31 -8.48
N VAL A 302 -4.92 -15.47 -9.10
CA VAL A 302 -5.83 -15.96 -10.13
C VAL A 302 -6.93 -16.76 -9.45
N THR A 303 -8.17 -16.26 -9.57
CA THR A 303 -9.35 -16.87 -8.94
C THR A 303 -10.43 -17.26 -9.95
N LYS A 304 -10.29 -16.84 -11.20
CA LYS A 304 -11.27 -17.14 -12.25
C LYS A 304 -10.96 -18.50 -12.86
N ASP A 305 -11.95 -19.39 -12.88
CA ASP A 305 -11.81 -20.75 -13.43
C ASP A 305 -11.27 -20.76 -14.86
N SER A 306 -11.72 -19.81 -15.70
CA SER A 306 -11.24 -19.69 -17.08
C SER A 306 -9.74 -19.39 -17.19
N GLU A 307 -9.18 -18.66 -16.23
CA GLU A 307 -7.74 -18.36 -16.18
C GLU A 307 -6.98 -19.53 -15.53
N LEU A 308 -7.54 -20.13 -14.47
CA LEU A 308 -6.96 -21.31 -13.84
C LEU A 308 -6.81 -22.48 -14.81
N ASN A 309 -7.82 -22.73 -15.66
CA ASN A 309 -7.75 -23.79 -16.67
C ASN A 309 -6.60 -23.56 -17.66
N LYS A 310 -6.42 -22.31 -18.11
CA LYS A 310 -5.29 -21.94 -19.00
C LYS A 310 -3.93 -22.14 -18.33
N ILE A 311 -3.83 -21.92 -17.02
CA ILE A 311 -2.59 -22.16 -16.28
C ILE A 311 -2.33 -23.66 -16.14
N LYS A 312 -3.36 -24.45 -15.85
CA LYS A 312 -3.25 -25.92 -15.71
C LYS A 312 -2.90 -26.64 -17.01
N GLU A 313 -3.17 -26.02 -18.16
CA GLU A 313 -2.75 -26.52 -19.48
C GLU A 313 -1.24 -26.31 -19.77
N ARG A 314 -0.55 -25.50 -18.96
CA ARG A 314 0.89 -25.22 -19.11
C ARG A 314 1.76 -26.28 -18.45
N GLU A 315 3.03 -26.30 -18.83
CA GLU A 315 4.01 -27.17 -18.21
C GLU A 315 4.29 -26.71 -16.78
N LYS A 316 4.02 -27.58 -15.82
CA LYS A 316 4.28 -27.34 -14.39
C LYS A 316 5.70 -27.73 -14.03
N ILE A 317 6.48 -26.77 -13.54
CA ILE A 317 7.81 -27.00 -12.98
C ILE A 317 7.73 -26.85 -11.46
N VAL A 318 8.11 -27.91 -10.73
CA VAL A 318 8.15 -27.90 -9.26
C VAL A 318 9.49 -27.34 -8.80
N ILE A 319 9.47 -26.19 -8.10
CA ILE A 319 10.68 -25.56 -7.55
C ILE A 319 10.87 -25.96 -6.09
N SER A 320 9.79 -25.97 -5.32
CA SER A 320 9.79 -26.36 -3.91
C SER A 320 8.44 -26.97 -3.52
N PRO A 321 8.27 -27.51 -2.30
CA PRO A 321 6.97 -27.98 -1.82
C PRO A 321 5.88 -26.90 -1.83
N THR A 322 6.26 -25.63 -1.78
CA THR A 322 5.34 -24.50 -1.70
C THR A 322 5.30 -23.64 -2.96
N LEU A 323 6.24 -23.81 -3.91
CA LEU A 323 6.34 -23.00 -5.12
C LEU A 323 6.42 -23.86 -6.38
N ASN A 324 5.47 -23.64 -7.29
CA ASN A 324 5.48 -24.21 -8.63
C ASN A 324 5.41 -23.12 -9.69
N LEU A 325 6.07 -23.31 -10.82
CA LEU A 325 6.05 -22.41 -11.97
C LEU A 325 5.29 -23.04 -13.13
N TYR A 326 4.70 -22.21 -13.99
CA TYR A 326 3.92 -22.66 -15.15
C TYR A 326 4.41 -21.93 -16.40
N ILE A 327 5.05 -22.67 -17.32
CA ILE A 327 5.72 -22.12 -18.53
C ILE A 327 5.02 -22.46 -19.85
#